data_AF-A0A383D6W6-F1
#
_entry.id   AF-A0A383D6W6-F1
#
_cell.length_a   1.000
_cell.length_b   1.000
_cell.length_c   1.000
_cell.angle_alpha   90.00
_cell.angle_beta   90.00
_cell.angle_gamma   90.00
#
_symmetry.space_group_name_H-M   'P 1'
#
loop_
_entity.id
_entity.type
_entity.pdbx_description
1 polymer ?
#
loop_
_entity_poly.entity_id
_entity_poly.type
_entity_poly.pdbx_seq_one_letter_code
_entity_poly.pdbx_strand_id
1 'polypeptide(L)'
;PDGLFNESSMQPGDCLVGFPSSGLHTNGFSLVRSVFKTDENPSVLYRRFEGLQHGLGEELMVRHRCYYPMLEPVLNLFKGLSHITGGGLPGKMPAVLPDGLAAEFRSGSWTVPPIFEIIQKEGNIDPYEMYRVFNMGLGMVAVCSEADLSAITDKIPDALMVGRVIQRNDGPQVTFTDG
;
A
#
# COMPACT_ATOMS: atom_id res chain seq x y z
N PRO A 1 -20.75 -0.62 -9.34
CA PRO A 1 -20.91 -0.99 -10.76
C PRO A 1 -20.04 -2.21 -11.07
N ASP A 2 -20.69 -3.37 -11.22
CA ASP A 2 -20.03 -4.54 -11.78
C ASP A 2 -19.50 -4.19 -13.18
N GLY A 3 -18.22 -4.48 -13.46
CA GLY A 3 -17.62 -4.26 -14.78
C GLY A 3 -16.92 -2.91 -15.02
N LEU A 4 -16.59 -2.13 -13.99
CA LEU A 4 -15.74 -0.92 -14.19
C LEU A 4 -14.31 -1.28 -14.62
N PHE A 5 -13.78 -2.40 -14.10
CA PHE A 5 -12.44 -2.87 -14.38
C PHE A 5 -12.50 -4.18 -15.18
N ASN A 6 -11.64 -4.29 -16.19
CA ASN A 6 -11.52 -5.48 -17.00
C ASN A 6 -10.24 -6.25 -16.64
N GLU A 7 -10.31 -7.01 -15.55
CA GLU A 7 -9.20 -7.81 -15.04
C GLU A 7 -8.68 -8.82 -16.07
N SER A 8 -9.56 -9.31 -16.96
CA SER A 8 -9.17 -10.23 -18.04
C SER A 8 -8.27 -9.59 -19.11
N SER A 9 -8.17 -8.26 -19.14
CA SER A 9 -7.26 -7.52 -20.04
C SER A 9 -5.86 -7.27 -19.45
N MET A 10 -5.63 -7.70 -18.20
CA MET A 10 -4.31 -7.63 -17.58
C MET A 10 -3.36 -8.61 -18.23
N GLN A 11 -2.10 -8.20 -18.37
CA GLN A 11 -1.05 -9.00 -18.98
C GLN A 11 0.32 -8.68 -18.36
N PRO A 12 1.31 -9.58 -18.48
CA PRO A 12 2.68 -9.28 -18.10
C PRO A 12 3.17 -7.99 -18.79
N GLY A 13 3.85 -7.13 -18.03
CA GLY A 13 4.33 -5.83 -18.49
C GLY A 13 3.44 -4.64 -18.09
N ASP A 14 2.18 -4.87 -17.72
CA ASP A 14 1.31 -3.83 -17.17
C ASP A 14 1.95 -3.20 -15.91
N CYS A 15 1.72 -1.90 -15.71
CA CYS A 15 2.33 -1.12 -14.65
C CYS A 15 1.51 -1.21 -13.36
N LEU A 16 2.20 -1.30 -12.22
CA LEU A 16 1.60 -1.10 -10.90
C LEU A 16 1.82 0.36 -10.50
N VAL A 17 0.73 1.09 -10.30
CA VAL A 17 0.75 2.50 -9.90
C VAL A 17 0.27 2.60 -8.45
N GLY A 18 1.17 2.98 -7.56
CA GLY A 18 0.91 3.16 -6.14
C GLY A 18 0.49 4.59 -5.80
N PHE A 19 -0.46 4.71 -4.89
CA PHE A 19 -0.91 5.99 -4.34
C PHE A 19 -0.54 6.08 -2.86
N PRO A 20 0.21 7.11 -2.44
CA PRO A 20 0.70 7.23 -1.08
C PRO A 20 -0.41 7.21 -0.03
N SER A 21 -0.19 6.42 1.03
CA SER A 21 -1.01 6.46 2.23
C SER A 21 -0.67 7.70 3.08
N SER A 22 -1.60 8.09 3.94
CA SER A 22 -1.38 9.15 4.93
C SER A 22 -0.73 8.61 6.22
N GLY A 23 -0.45 7.31 6.31
CA GLY A 23 -0.02 6.62 7.52
C GLY A 23 -0.70 5.25 7.66
N LEU A 24 -1.00 4.83 8.88
CA LEU A 24 -1.60 3.52 9.16
C LEU A 24 -3.02 3.31 8.59
N HIS A 25 -3.71 4.43 8.30
CA HIS A 25 -5.13 4.44 7.99
C HIS A 25 -5.98 3.86 9.13
N THR A 26 -6.67 2.75 8.91
CA THR A 26 -7.64 2.17 9.84
C THR A 26 -7.36 0.69 10.16
N ASN A 27 -6.19 0.17 9.79
CA ASN A 27 -5.83 -1.25 9.94
C ASN A 27 -4.54 -1.42 10.77
N GLY A 28 -4.37 -2.59 11.38
CA GLY A 28 -3.16 -2.93 12.16
C GLY A 28 -3.13 -2.39 13.60
N PHE A 29 -4.20 -1.72 14.07
CA PHE A 29 -4.24 -1.11 15.40
C PHE A 29 -4.14 -2.10 16.57
N SER A 30 -4.60 -3.35 16.40
CA SER A 30 -4.37 -4.39 17.41
C SER A 30 -2.88 -4.67 17.63
N LEU A 31 -2.10 -4.70 16.55
CA LEU A 31 -0.64 -4.88 16.62
C LEU A 31 0.03 -3.64 17.24
N VAL A 32 -0.38 -2.43 16.83
CA VAL A 32 0.11 -1.18 17.42
C VAL A 32 -0.10 -1.14 18.93
N ARG A 33 -1.32 -1.48 19.41
CA ARG A 33 -1.63 -1.52 20.84
C ARG A 33 -0.74 -2.51 21.59
N SER A 34 -0.47 -3.67 20.98
CA SER A 34 0.42 -4.70 21.54
C SER A 34 1.88 -4.22 21.61
N VAL A 35 2.40 -3.65 20.52
CA VAL A 35 3.79 -3.19 20.41
C VAL A 35 4.09 -2.09 21.42
N PHE A 36 3.25 -1.05 21.48
CA PHE A 36 3.46 0.09 22.37
C PHE A 36 2.85 -0.09 23.76
N LYS A 37 2.14 -1.20 23.99
CA LYS A 37 1.43 -1.49 25.25
C LYS A 37 0.56 -0.33 25.71
N THR A 38 -0.20 0.25 24.78
CA THR A 38 -0.91 1.52 25.01
C THR A 38 -1.96 1.43 26.12
N ASP A 39 -2.50 0.24 26.39
CA ASP A 39 -3.46 0.06 27.48
C ASP A 39 -2.78 -0.01 28.86
N GLU A 40 -1.55 -0.54 28.92
CA GLU A 40 -0.75 -0.63 30.15
C GLU A 40 -0.04 0.70 30.45
N ASN A 41 0.40 1.39 29.39
CA ASN A 41 1.10 2.66 29.49
C ASN A 41 0.59 3.70 28.47
N PRO A 42 -0.53 4.37 28.75
CA PRO A 42 -1.08 5.40 27.86
C PRO A 42 -0.15 6.59 27.62
N SER A 43 0.84 6.82 28.50
CA SER A 43 1.78 7.93 28.35
C SER A 43 2.64 7.81 27.09
N VAL A 44 2.80 6.60 26.54
CA VAL A 44 3.50 6.35 25.27
C VAL A 44 2.88 7.10 24.10
N LEU A 45 1.58 7.41 24.15
CA LEU A 45 0.88 8.17 23.11
C LEU A 45 1.39 9.61 23.00
N TYR A 46 1.95 10.17 24.08
CA TYR A 46 2.55 11.52 24.06
C TYR A 46 4.05 11.49 23.73
N ARG A 47 4.66 10.30 23.62
CA ARG A 47 6.07 10.17 23.23
C ARG A 47 6.23 10.58 21.76
N ARG A 48 7.23 11.42 21.51
CA ARG A 48 7.69 11.73 20.16
C ARG A 48 8.82 10.77 19.80
N PHE A 49 8.63 10.04 18.71
CA PHE A 49 9.67 9.18 18.13
C PHE A 49 10.44 9.96 17.06
N GLU A 50 11.70 9.57 16.84
CA GLU A 50 12.50 10.12 15.75
C GLU A 50 11.80 9.88 14.40
N GLY A 51 11.80 10.90 13.53
CA GLY A 51 11.07 10.87 12.25
C GLY A 51 9.61 11.35 12.32
N LEU A 52 8.96 11.33 13.49
CA LEU A 52 7.61 11.85 13.64
C LEU A 52 7.60 13.37 13.90
N GLN A 53 6.62 14.05 13.31
CA GLN A 53 6.43 15.50 13.49
C GLN A 53 5.67 15.82 14.79
N HIS A 54 4.92 14.86 15.33
CA HIS A 54 4.08 14.99 16.52
C HIS A 54 4.17 13.73 17.40
N GLY A 55 3.39 13.68 18.48
CA GLY A 55 3.33 12.51 19.35
C GLY A 55 2.79 11.27 18.62
N LEU A 56 3.07 10.08 19.17
CA LEU A 56 2.55 8.82 18.65
C LEU A 56 1.03 8.83 18.51
N GLY A 57 0.29 9.30 19.52
CA GLY A 57 -1.16 9.35 19.50
C GLY A 57 -1.72 10.20 18.37
N GLU A 58 -1.08 11.35 18.07
CA GLU A 58 -1.45 12.20 16.95
C GLU A 58 -1.18 11.51 15.60
N GLU A 59 -0.06 10.79 15.49
CA GLU A 59 0.28 9.97 14.31
C GLU A 59 -0.73 8.85 14.07
N LEU A 60 -1.15 8.16 15.14
CA LEU A 60 -2.17 7.11 15.06
C LEU A 60 -3.56 7.64 14.69
N MET A 61 -3.83 8.94 14.89
CA MET A 61 -5.09 9.60 14.54
C MET A 61 -5.07 10.25 13.15
N VAL A 62 -3.97 10.16 12.40
CA VAL A 62 -3.92 10.69 11.03
C VAL A 62 -5.02 10.03 10.20
N ARG A 63 -5.90 10.88 9.65
CA ARG A 63 -7.08 10.42 8.92
C ARG A 63 -6.70 9.62 7.69
N HIS A 64 -7.48 8.56 7.43
CA HIS A 64 -7.42 7.84 6.15
C HIS A 64 -7.64 8.82 4.99
N ARG A 65 -6.82 8.66 3.95
CA ARG A 65 -6.88 9.48 2.74
C ARG A 65 -8.01 9.02 1.83
N CYS A 66 -8.96 9.90 1.51
CA CYS A 66 -9.98 9.61 0.50
C CYS A 66 -9.38 9.69 -0.91
N TYR A 67 -9.37 8.58 -1.65
CA TYR A 67 -8.77 8.50 -2.99
C TYR A 67 -9.73 8.83 -4.13
N TYR A 68 -11.04 8.66 -3.93
CA TYR A 68 -12.02 8.79 -5.03
C TYR A 68 -11.93 10.13 -5.80
N PRO A 69 -11.89 11.31 -5.14
CA PRO A 69 -11.82 12.58 -5.87
C PRO A 69 -10.58 12.75 -6.76
N MET A 70 -9.49 12.07 -6.40
CA MET A 70 -8.25 12.06 -7.17
C MET A 70 -8.29 11.04 -8.31
N LEU A 71 -8.87 9.86 -8.06
CA LEU A 71 -8.87 8.76 -9.02
C LEU A 71 -9.98 8.86 -10.06
N GLU A 72 -11.12 9.47 -9.72
CA GLU A 72 -12.30 9.62 -10.60
C GLU A 72 -11.94 10.06 -12.04
N PRO A 73 -11.06 11.07 -12.27
CA PRO A 73 -10.74 11.54 -13.62
C PRO A 73 -9.89 10.58 -14.48
N VAL A 74 -9.43 9.47 -13.90
CA VAL A 74 -8.56 8.47 -14.54
C VAL A 74 -9.03 7.03 -14.30
N LEU A 75 -10.19 6.81 -13.66
CA LEU A 75 -10.69 5.46 -13.34
C LEU A 75 -10.79 4.56 -14.57
N ASN A 76 -11.10 5.13 -15.74
CA ASN A 76 -11.22 4.42 -17.01
C ASN A 76 -9.89 3.96 -17.61
N LEU A 77 -8.75 4.40 -17.06
CA LEU A 77 -7.40 3.99 -17.46
C LEU A 77 -6.90 2.77 -16.68
N PHE A 78 -7.61 2.38 -15.63
CA PHE A 78 -7.21 1.26 -14.78
C PHE A 78 -7.82 -0.05 -15.29
N LYS A 79 -7.00 -1.08 -15.35
CA LYS A 79 -7.40 -2.48 -15.56
C LYS A 79 -7.85 -3.15 -14.27
N GLY A 80 -7.42 -2.63 -13.13
CA GLY A 80 -7.83 -3.05 -11.80
C GLY A 80 -7.33 -2.08 -10.74
N LEU A 81 -7.97 -2.07 -9.58
CA LEU A 81 -7.70 -1.15 -8.48
C LEU A 81 -7.86 -1.87 -7.14
N SER A 82 -6.80 -1.86 -6.33
CA SER A 82 -6.76 -2.51 -5.02
C SER A 82 -6.60 -1.48 -3.90
N HIS A 83 -7.52 -1.51 -2.93
CA HIS A 83 -7.41 -0.72 -1.70
C HIS A 83 -6.64 -1.50 -0.64
N ILE A 84 -5.43 -1.04 -0.36
CA ILE A 84 -4.52 -1.70 0.59
C ILE A 84 -4.99 -1.42 2.02
N THR A 85 -5.65 -2.42 2.60
CA THR A 85 -6.26 -2.41 3.94
C THR A 85 -5.69 -3.58 4.76
N GLY A 86 -6.45 -4.17 5.68
CA GLY A 86 -5.99 -5.35 6.43
C GLY A 86 -5.61 -6.51 5.49
N GLY A 87 -4.47 -7.15 5.74
CA GLY A 87 -3.85 -8.10 4.81
C GLY A 87 -2.75 -7.47 3.94
N GLY A 88 -2.66 -6.13 3.90
CA GLY A 88 -1.63 -5.38 3.20
C GLY A 88 -1.55 -5.73 1.70
N LEU A 89 -0.39 -5.54 1.09
CA LEU A 89 -0.20 -5.88 -0.33
C LEU A 89 -0.47 -7.38 -0.60
N PRO A 90 0.10 -8.33 0.18
CA PRO A 90 -0.07 -9.77 -0.08
C PRO A 90 -1.52 -10.24 0.04
N GLY A 91 -2.34 -9.60 0.86
CA GLY A 91 -3.75 -9.96 1.05
C GLY A 91 -4.72 -9.24 0.13
N LYS A 92 -4.33 -8.13 -0.52
CA LYS A 92 -5.23 -7.28 -1.30
C LYS A 92 -5.00 -7.31 -2.80
N MET A 93 -3.75 -7.44 -3.23
CA MET A 93 -3.44 -7.53 -4.67
C MET A 93 -3.96 -8.81 -5.34
N PRO A 94 -3.94 -10.00 -4.71
CA PRO A 94 -4.48 -11.21 -5.33
C PRO A 94 -5.96 -11.10 -5.72
N ALA A 95 -6.74 -10.28 -5.02
CA ALA A 95 -8.17 -10.10 -5.29
C ALA A 95 -8.48 -9.34 -6.59
N VAL A 96 -7.47 -8.70 -7.20
CA VAL A 96 -7.62 -7.96 -8.47
C VAL A 96 -6.78 -8.55 -9.61
N LEU A 97 -5.98 -9.58 -9.32
CA LEU A 97 -5.07 -10.19 -10.28
C LEU A 97 -5.64 -11.53 -10.78
N PRO A 98 -5.68 -11.77 -12.10
CA PRO A 98 -5.93 -13.10 -12.64
C PRO A 98 -4.96 -14.15 -12.09
N ASP A 99 -5.42 -15.40 -11.93
CA ASP A 99 -4.66 -16.49 -11.29
C ASP A 99 -3.25 -16.72 -11.87
N GLY A 100 -3.11 -16.53 -13.19
CA GLY A 100 -1.85 -16.71 -13.93
C GLY A 100 -0.87 -15.53 -13.85
N LEU A 101 -1.24 -14.43 -13.18
CA LEU A 101 -0.44 -13.22 -13.07
C LEU A 101 -0.04 -12.95 -11.62
N ALA A 102 1.07 -12.27 -11.45
CA ALA A 102 1.57 -11.79 -10.16
C ALA A 102 1.96 -10.31 -10.25
N ALA A 103 1.86 -9.61 -9.13
CA ALA A 103 2.37 -8.26 -8.95
C ALA A 103 3.78 -8.31 -8.35
N GLU A 104 4.76 -7.83 -9.10
CA GLU A 104 6.13 -7.65 -8.63
C GLU A 104 6.34 -6.18 -8.25
N PHE A 105 6.48 -5.93 -6.95
CA PHE A 105 6.77 -4.61 -6.41
C PHE A 105 8.28 -4.39 -6.30
N ARG A 106 8.75 -3.21 -6.72
CA ARG A 106 10.15 -2.82 -6.54
C ARG A 106 10.31 -2.10 -5.20
N SER A 107 10.96 -2.74 -4.24
CA SER A 107 11.25 -2.13 -2.94
C SER A 107 12.02 -0.82 -3.12
N GLY A 108 11.71 0.20 -2.32
CA GLY A 108 12.33 1.53 -2.42
C GLY A 108 11.81 2.42 -3.54
N SER A 109 10.84 1.97 -4.35
CA SER A 109 10.20 2.82 -5.37
C SER A 109 9.16 3.80 -4.84
N TRP A 110 8.80 3.69 -3.55
CA TRP A 110 7.98 4.66 -2.83
C TRP A 110 8.56 4.93 -1.45
N THR A 111 8.16 6.06 -0.86
CA THR A 111 8.54 6.41 0.51
C THR A 111 7.63 5.70 1.50
N VAL A 112 8.23 4.97 2.44
CA VAL A 112 7.52 4.36 3.58
C VAL A 112 7.45 5.40 4.72
N PRO A 113 6.26 5.77 5.22
CA PRO A 113 6.14 6.67 6.36
C PRO A 113 6.90 6.15 7.61
N PRO A 114 7.56 7.03 8.39
CA PRO A 114 8.42 6.63 9.51
C PRO A 114 7.71 5.77 10.58
N ILE A 115 6.39 5.93 10.76
CA ILE A 115 5.61 5.14 11.71
C ILE A 115 5.75 3.63 11.51
N PHE A 116 5.91 3.17 10.26
CA PHE A 116 6.07 1.74 9.98
C PHE A 116 7.41 1.21 10.48
N GLU A 117 8.50 1.95 10.25
CA GLU A 117 9.84 1.58 10.75
C GLU A 117 9.88 1.61 12.28
N ILE A 118 9.22 2.59 12.90
CA ILE A 118 9.12 2.69 14.37
C ILE A 118 8.38 1.47 14.93
N ILE A 119 7.22 1.12 14.37
CA ILE A 119 6.46 -0.08 14.78
C ILE A 119 7.30 -1.34 14.62
N GLN A 120 7.97 -1.49 13.47
CA GLN A 120 8.80 -2.64 13.19
C GLN A 120 9.90 -2.80 14.22
N LYS A 121 10.62 -1.71 14.53
CA LYS A 121 11.73 -1.70 15.47
C LYS A 121 11.29 -1.95 16.90
N GLU A 122 10.25 -1.25 17.37
CA GLU A 122 9.75 -1.39 18.75
C GLU A 122 9.10 -2.75 18.98
N GLY A 123 8.49 -3.34 17.94
CA GLY A 123 7.85 -4.65 18.00
C GLY A 123 8.75 -5.83 17.64
N ASN A 124 9.97 -5.58 17.13
CA ASN A 124 10.83 -6.59 16.51
C ASN A 124 10.07 -7.48 15.50
N ILE A 125 9.32 -6.83 14.59
CA ILE A 125 8.42 -7.49 13.65
C ILE A 125 9.17 -7.84 12.36
N ASP A 126 8.93 -9.06 11.88
CA ASP A 126 9.48 -9.52 10.59
C ASP A 126 9.02 -8.61 9.43
N PRO A 127 9.90 -8.21 8.50
CA PRO A 127 9.54 -7.36 7.37
C PRO A 127 8.36 -7.88 6.54
N TYR A 128 8.25 -9.19 6.33
CA TYR A 128 7.13 -9.78 5.59
C TYR A 128 5.82 -9.62 6.37
N GLU A 129 5.85 -9.77 7.69
CA GLU A 129 4.67 -9.54 8.54
C GLU A 129 4.24 -8.06 8.52
N MET A 130 5.19 -7.12 8.46
CA MET A 130 4.88 -5.70 8.28
C MET A 130 4.04 -5.46 7.01
N TYR A 131 4.43 -6.06 5.89
CA TYR A 131 3.69 -5.98 4.62
C TYR A 131 2.34 -6.71 4.62
N ARG A 132 2.14 -7.70 5.50
CA ARG A 132 0.86 -8.40 5.65
C ARG A 132 -0.12 -7.66 6.55
N VAL A 133 0.37 -6.90 7.53
CA VAL A 133 -0.49 -6.19 8.48
C VAL A 133 -0.80 -4.78 8.00
N PHE A 134 0.20 -4.10 7.44
CA PHE A 134 0.14 -2.68 7.12
C PHE A 134 0.17 -2.40 5.62
N ASN A 135 -0.24 -1.18 5.28
CA ASN A 135 -0.19 -0.69 3.91
C ASN A 135 1.23 -0.27 3.46
N MET A 136 2.17 -0.14 4.40
CA MET A 136 3.58 0.17 4.15
C MET A 136 3.82 1.41 3.27
N GLY A 137 2.93 2.41 3.37
CA GLY A 137 3.01 3.65 2.60
C GLY A 137 2.19 3.67 1.30
N LEU A 138 1.61 2.54 0.89
CA LEU A 138 0.75 2.46 -0.30
C LEU A 138 -0.69 2.28 0.11
N GLY A 139 -1.52 3.30 -0.02
CA GLY A 139 -2.93 3.22 0.34
C GLY A 139 -3.82 2.62 -0.74
N MET A 140 -3.48 2.81 -2.01
CA MET A 140 -4.10 2.14 -3.14
C MET A 140 -3.04 1.74 -4.16
N VAL A 141 -3.31 0.71 -4.94
CA VAL A 141 -2.51 0.30 -6.09
C VAL A 141 -3.44 0.06 -7.27
N ALA A 142 -3.18 0.70 -8.40
CA ALA A 142 -3.86 0.44 -9.66
C ALA A 142 -2.96 -0.38 -10.60
N VAL A 143 -3.60 -1.15 -11.48
CA VAL A 143 -2.96 -1.78 -12.63
C VAL A 143 -3.37 -1.00 -13.87
N CYS A 144 -2.42 -0.58 -14.70
CA CYS A 144 -2.69 0.09 -15.97
C CYS A 144 -1.76 -0.41 -17.08
N SER A 145 -2.10 -0.10 -18.34
CA SER A 145 -1.16 -0.34 -19.42
C SER A 145 0.04 0.62 -19.32
N GLU A 146 1.17 0.24 -19.91
CA GLU A 146 2.34 1.13 -20.00
C GLU A 146 2.05 2.41 -20.79
N ALA A 147 1.11 2.36 -21.75
CA ALA A 147 0.70 3.52 -22.55
C ALA A 147 -0.13 4.54 -21.74
N ASP A 148 -0.85 4.10 -20.71
CA ASP A 148 -1.70 4.96 -19.89
C ASP A 148 -0.95 5.59 -18.70
N LEU A 149 0.26 5.10 -18.39
CA LEU A 149 1.02 5.50 -17.19
C LEU A 149 1.24 7.02 -17.14
N SER A 150 1.67 7.63 -18.24
CA SER A 150 1.93 9.08 -18.30
C SER A 150 0.67 9.90 -18.03
N ALA A 151 -0.47 9.51 -18.64
CA ALA A 151 -1.75 10.18 -18.43
C ALA A 151 -2.23 10.13 -16.97
N ILE A 152 -1.89 9.06 -16.25
CA ILE A 152 -2.18 8.92 -14.82
C ILE A 152 -1.27 9.83 -14.00
N THR A 153 0.05 9.78 -14.21
CA THR A 153 1.03 10.56 -13.43
C THR A 153 0.93 12.07 -13.69
N ASP A 154 0.52 12.47 -14.89
CA ASP A 154 0.31 13.88 -15.23
C ASP A 154 -0.89 14.49 -14.48
N LYS A 155 -1.95 13.69 -14.27
CA LYS A 155 -3.16 14.11 -13.54
C LYS A 155 -3.04 13.94 -12.04
N ILE A 156 -2.22 12.99 -11.58
CA ILE A 156 -2.03 12.64 -10.17
C ILE A 156 -0.53 12.72 -9.87
N PRO A 157 -0.02 13.88 -9.45
CA PRO A 157 1.42 14.11 -9.32
C PRO A 157 2.14 13.22 -8.30
N ASP A 158 1.43 12.67 -7.33
CA ASP A 158 1.99 11.75 -6.32
C ASP A 158 1.71 10.28 -6.63
N ALA A 159 1.19 9.95 -7.81
CA ALA A 159 1.14 8.58 -8.30
C ALA A 159 2.55 8.10 -8.66
N LEU A 160 2.92 6.91 -8.20
CA LEU A 160 4.25 6.35 -8.36
C LEU A 160 4.19 5.03 -9.10
N MET A 161 5.10 4.81 -10.06
CA MET A 161 5.29 3.46 -10.62
C MET A 161 6.03 2.61 -9.59
N VAL A 162 5.32 1.67 -8.97
CA VAL A 162 5.82 0.87 -7.84
C VAL A 162 6.21 -0.56 -8.22
N GLY A 163 5.99 -0.95 -9.48
CA GLY A 163 6.26 -2.29 -9.95
C GLY A 163 5.59 -2.61 -11.28
N ARG A 164 5.54 -3.90 -11.61
CA ARG A 164 4.90 -4.42 -12.82
C ARG A 164 4.14 -5.72 -12.55
N VAL A 165 3.19 -6.01 -13.42
CA VAL A 165 2.56 -7.32 -13.52
C VAL A 165 3.52 -8.26 -14.26
N ILE A 166 3.72 -9.46 -13.74
CA ILE A 166 4.56 -10.50 -14.31
C ILE A 166 3.77 -11.80 -14.49
N GLN A 167 4.30 -12.72 -15.29
CA GLN A 167 3.79 -14.08 -15.35
C GLN A 167 4.04 -14.79 -14.02
N ARG A 168 3.02 -15.46 -13.48
CA ARG A 168 3.15 -16.24 -12.24
C ARG A 168 3.71 -17.63 -12.53
N ASN A 169 4.77 -18.02 -11.83
CA ASN A 169 5.39 -19.35 -11.90
C ASN A 169 5.22 -20.10 -10.55
N ASP A 170 4.03 -20.65 -10.30
CA ASP A 170 3.62 -21.42 -9.08
C ASP A 170 3.85 -20.74 -7.70
N GLY A 171 4.41 -19.53 -7.67
CA GLY A 171 4.71 -18.75 -6.47
C GLY A 171 3.54 -17.89 -5.97
N PRO A 172 3.80 -16.98 -5.02
CA PRO A 172 2.81 -16.02 -4.57
C PRO A 172 2.42 -15.04 -5.70
N GLN A 173 1.20 -14.51 -5.67
CA GLN A 173 0.75 -13.45 -6.59
C GLN A 173 1.30 -12.06 -6.23
N VAL A 174 2.07 -11.95 -5.14
CA VAL A 174 2.76 -10.73 -4.74
C VAL A 174 4.20 -11.08 -4.43
N THR A 175 5.13 -10.45 -5.14
CA THR A 175 6.57 -10.60 -4.96
C THR A 175 7.20 -9.22 -4.79
N PHE A 176 8.38 -9.21 -4.19
CA PHE A 176 9.19 -8.01 -4.01
C PHE A 176 10.56 -8.24 -4.63
N THR A 177 11.05 -7.25 -5.37
CA THR A 177 12.43 -7.19 -5.86
C THR A 177 13.15 -6.02 -5.21
N ASP A 178 14.46 -6.15 -5.07
CA ASP A 178 15.31 -5.05 -4.62
C ASP A 178 15.42 -4.01 -5.74
N GLY A 179 15.40 -2.74 -5.35
CA GLY A 179 15.51 -1.59 -6.25
C GLY A 179 16.94 -1.14 -6.50
#